data_AF-A4S967-F1
#
_entry.id   AF-A4S967-F1
#
_cell.length_a   1.000
_cell.length_b   1.000
_cell.length_c   1.000
_cell.angle_alpha   90.00
_cell.angle_beta   90.00
_cell.angle_gamma   90.00
#
_symmetry.space_group_name_H-M   'P 1'
#
loop_
_entity.id
_entity.type
_entity.pdbx_description
1 polymer ?
#
loop_
_entity_poly.entity_id
_entity_poly.type
_entity_poly.pdbx_seq_one_letter_code
_entity_poly.pdbx_strand_id
1 'polypeptide(L)'
;MLDVDDPTRVEMREEDFKCAERVAATIEEPKRHLMRRLARAFGGDAMDAALRETLRIEREGGSKYEAGATGSGIWRRRTKAGCFLWVFKRAHGGAKLEAALRESKAVDKALRARRRGEFGRRGGARGRGRGRG
;
A
#
# COMPACT_ATOMS: atom_id res chain seq x y z
N MET A 1 15.32 -9.64 -10.18
CA MET A 1 14.34 -9.31 -11.24
C MET A 1 12.98 -9.77 -10.74
N LEU A 2 11.96 -8.90 -10.68
CA LEU A 2 10.62 -9.33 -10.25
C LEU A 2 10.05 -10.31 -11.30
N ASP A 3 9.42 -11.38 -10.84
CA ASP A 3 8.74 -12.35 -11.71
C ASP A 3 7.76 -11.62 -12.63
N VAL A 4 7.64 -12.06 -13.89
CA VAL A 4 6.71 -11.48 -14.87
C VAL A 4 5.27 -11.59 -14.36
N ASP A 5 4.99 -12.65 -13.58
CA ASP A 5 3.72 -12.89 -12.93
C ASP A 5 3.59 -12.23 -11.54
N ASP A 6 4.55 -11.44 -11.06
CA ASP A 6 4.43 -10.79 -9.76
C ASP A 6 3.32 -9.72 -9.77
N PRO A 7 2.22 -9.86 -8.99
CA PRO A 7 1.14 -8.89 -8.97
C PRO A 7 1.56 -7.52 -8.38
N THR A 8 2.75 -7.43 -7.79
CA THR A 8 3.35 -6.19 -7.28
C THR A 8 4.19 -5.46 -8.34
N ARG A 9 4.43 -6.07 -9.51
CA ARG A 9 5.10 -5.43 -10.64
C ARG A 9 4.18 -4.37 -11.24
N VAL A 10 4.76 -3.20 -11.50
CA VAL A 10 4.06 -2.07 -12.12
C VAL A 10 5.03 -1.46 -13.12
N GLU A 11 4.66 -1.45 -14.40
CA GLU A 11 5.47 -0.84 -15.44
C GLU A 11 5.31 0.68 -15.40
N MET A 12 6.43 1.38 -15.29
CA MET A 12 6.54 2.84 -15.20
C MET A 12 7.98 3.27 -15.48
N ARG A 13 8.20 4.60 -15.55
CA ARG A 13 9.55 5.17 -15.69
C ARG A 13 10.40 4.91 -14.45
N GLU A 14 11.70 4.77 -14.63
CA GLU A 14 12.62 4.45 -13.52
C GLU A 14 12.62 5.53 -12.44
N GLU A 15 12.46 6.80 -12.83
CA GLU A 15 12.40 7.94 -11.92
C GLU A 15 11.16 7.87 -11.02
N ASP A 16 10.00 7.54 -11.60
CA ASP A 16 8.75 7.37 -10.85
C ASP A 16 8.84 6.19 -9.88
N PHE A 17 9.52 5.10 -10.28
CA PHE A 17 9.77 3.95 -9.41
C PHE A 17 10.67 4.31 -8.22
N LYS A 18 11.80 4.98 -8.48
CA LYS A 18 12.73 5.43 -7.42
C LYS A 18 12.03 6.37 -6.45
N CYS A 19 11.23 7.30 -6.98
CA CYS A 19 10.39 8.18 -6.17
C CYS A 19 9.45 7.35 -5.27
N ALA A 20 8.69 6.41 -5.83
CA ALA A 20 7.75 5.58 -5.07
C ALA A 20 8.42 4.81 -3.92
N GLU A 21 9.58 4.20 -4.16
CA GLU A 21 10.32 3.45 -3.13
C GLU A 21 10.86 4.37 -2.03
N ARG A 22 11.36 5.55 -2.40
CA ARG A 22 11.83 6.57 -1.46
C ARG A 22 10.67 7.08 -0.59
N VAL A 23 9.52 7.38 -1.20
CA VAL A 23 8.33 7.80 -0.46
C VAL A 23 7.91 6.70 0.50
N ALA A 24 7.80 5.45 0.03
CA ALA A 24 7.40 4.30 0.85
C ALA A 24 8.30 4.14 2.07
N ALA A 25 9.62 4.22 1.89
CA ALA A 25 10.58 4.14 2.98
C ALA A 25 10.43 5.31 3.97
N THR A 26 10.27 6.53 3.47
CA THR A 26 10.17 7.74 4.30
C THR A 26 8.91 7.75 5.17
N ILE A 27 7.78 7.30 4.60
CA ILE A 27 6.49 7.26 5.31
C ILE A 27 6.26 5.96 6.09
N GLU A 28 7.23 5.04 6.05
CA GLU A 28 7.16 3.71 6.65
C GLU A 28 5.95 2.90 6.12
N GLU A 29 5.62 3.02 4.84
CA GLU A 29 4.54 2.25 4.22
C GLU A 29 5.02 0.82 3.89
N PRO A 30 4.49 -0.22 4.56
CA PRO A 30 4.87 -1.59 4.30
C PRO A 30 4.46 -2.06 2.90
N LYS A 31 3.37 -1.53 2.34
CA LYS A 31 2.86 -1.90 1.02
C LYS A 31 3.51 -1.06 -0.07
N ARG A 32 4.78 -1.34 -0.37
CA ARG A 32 5.51 -0.66 -1.46
C ARG A 32 4.78 -0.67 -2.81
N HIS A 33 4.05 -1.76 -3.11
CA HIS A 33 3.25 -1.88 -4.33
C HIS A 33 2.10 -0.84 -4.41
N LEU A 34 1.59 -0.34 -3.28
CA LEU A 34 0.63 0.77 -3.28
C LEU A 34 1.30 2.06 -3.77
N MET A 35 2.48 2.39 -3.22
CA MET A 35 3.22 3.59 -3.63
C MET A 35 3.59 3.55 -5.11
N ARG A 36 3.99 2.38 -5.63
CA ARG A 36 4.23 2.17 -7.07
C ARG A 36 2.98 2.46 -7.92
N ARG A 37 1.80 1.99 -7.49
CA ARG A 37 0.55 2.26 -8.21
C ARG A 37 0.18 3.74 -8.16
N LEU A 38 0.40 4.42 -7.03
CA LEU A 38 0.21 5.86 -6.94
C LEU A 38 1.16 6.61 -7.88
N ALA A 39 2.45 6.24 -7.91
CA ALA A 39 3.41 6.84 -8.83
C ALA A 39 3.04 6.58 -10.31
N ARG A 40 2.57 5.38 -10.67
CA ARG A 40 2.06 5.12 -12.04
C ARG A 40 0.85 5.99 -12.39
N ALA A 41 -0.07 6.17 -11.45
CA ALA A 41 -1.31 6.89 -11.70
C ALA A 41 -1.11 8.42 -11.73
N PHE A 42 -0.19 8.95 -10.93
CA PHE A 42 -0.08 10.40 -10.68
C PHE A 42 1.30 11.00 -11.01
N GLY A 43 2.32 10.18 -11.23
CA GLY A 43 3.70 10.60 -11.45
C GLY A 43 4.48 10.87 -10.17
N GLY A 44 5.80 10.87 -10.28
CA GLY A 44 6.73 11.15 -9.18
C GLY A 44 6.57 12.54 -8.57
N ASP A 45 6.28 13.57 -9.39
CA ASP A 45 6.13 14.95 -8.89
C ASP A 45 4.98 15.09 -7.88
N ALA A 46 3.85 14.42 -8.15
CA ALA A 46 2.72 14.37 -7.24
C ALA A 46 3.06 13.68 -5.91
N MET A 47 3.82 12.57 -5.99
CA MET A 47 4.31 11.83 -4.82
C MET A 47 5.26 12.69 -3.98
N ASP A 48 6.18 13.40 -4.63
CA ASP A 48 7.14 14.29 -4.00
C ASP A 48 6.46 15.47 -3.31
N ALA A 49 5.51 16.12 -3.99
CA ALA A 49 4.74 17.22 -3.44
C ALA A 49 3.95 16.78 -2.19
N ALA A 50 3.26 15.64 -2.28
CA ALA A 50 2.53 15.08 -1.15
C ALA A 50 3.46 14.71 0.01
N LEU A 51 4.66 14.16 -0.26
CA LEU A 51 5.63 13.85 0.77
C LEU A 51 6.13 15.12 1.49
N ARG A 52 6.46 16.18 0.75
CA ARG A 52 6.90 17.46 1.34
C ARG A 52 5.86 18.03 2.28
N GLU A 53 4.60 18.05 1.84
CA GLU A 53 3.48 18.54 2.65
C GLU A 53 3.21 17.64 3.86
N THR A 54 3.32 16.32 3.70
CA THR A 54 3.22 15.36 4.82
C THR A 54 4.27 15.65 5.89
N LEU A 55 5.52 15.88 5.49
CA LEU A 55 6.61 16.17 6.42
C LEU A 55 6.45 17.54 7.08
N ARG A 56 5.89 18.53 6.39
CA ARG A 56 5.51 19.83 6.99
C ARG A 56 4.48 19.62 8.10
N ILE A 57 3.39 18.91 7.82
CA ILE A 57 2.32 18.62 8.79
C ILE A 57 2.86 17.82 9.98
N GLU A 58 3.72 16.83 9.76
CA GLU A 58 4.32 16.07 10.87
C GLU A 58 5.16 16.95 11.80
N ARG A 59 5.87 17.97 11.28
CA ARG A 59 6.59 18.96 12.10
C ARG A 59 5.64 19.88 12.89
N GLU A 60 4.45 20.14 12.35
CA GLU A 60 3.40 20.95 13.00
C GLU A 60 2.55 20.18 14.01
N GLY A 61 2.95 18.95 14.36
CA GLY A 61 2.25 18.11 15.36
C GLY A 61 1.40 16.99 14.76
N GLY A 62 1.39 16.84 13.43
CA GLY A 62 0.72 15.78 12.71
C GLY A 62 -0.76 16.03 12.43
N SER A 63 -1.34 15.19 11.58
CA SER A 63 -2.76 15.25 11.23
C SER A 63 -3.60 14.37 12.17
N LYS A 64 -4.82 14.80 12.48
CA LYS A 64 -5.80 14.04 13.26
C LYS A 64 -6.99 13.60 12.42
N TYR A 65 -7.70 12.59 12.90
CA TYR A 65 -8.96 12.14 12.35
C TYR A 65 -9.92 11.80 13.48
N GLU A 66 -11.21 12.01 13.23
CA GLU A 66 -12.24 11.56 14.15
C GLU A 66 -12.39 10.04 14.03
N ALA A 67 -12.20 9.35 15.14
CA ALA A 67 -12.31 7.91 15.23
C ALA A 67 -13.75 7.52 15.58
N GLY A 68 -14.29 6.55 14.84
CA GLY A 68 -15.68 6.12 15.00
C GLY A 68 -16.61 6.81 14.01
N ALA A 69 -17.84 7.08 14.42
CA ALA A 69 -18.81 7.82 13.63
C ALA A 69 -18.49 9.33 13.67
N THR A 70 -18.91 10.05 12.63
CA THR A 70 -18.85 11.51 12.62
C THR A 70 -19.60 12.09 13.81
N GLY A 71 -18.97 13.00 14.55
CA GLY A 71 -19.51 13.57 15.78
C GLY A 71 -19.24 12.74 17.04
N SER A 72 -18.38 11.71 16.99
CA SER A 72 -17.95 10.97 18.18
C SER A 72 -17.12 11.83 19.15
N GLY A 73 -16.49 12.90 18.67
CA GLY A 73 -15.57 13.74 19.44
C GLY A 73 -14.23 13.06 19.77
N ILE A 74 -14.02 11.81 19.35
CA ILE A 74 -12.80 11.05 19.65
C ILE A 74 -11.77 11.31 18.56
N TRP A 75 -10.76 12.14 18.85
CA TRP A 75 -9.71 12.46 17.88
C TRP A 75 -8.47 11.58 18.06
N ARG A 76 -8.02 10.95 16.97
CA ARG A 76 -6.78 10.16 16.94
C ARG A 76 -5.79 10.76 15.95
N ARG A 77 -4.49 10.63 16.25
CA ARG A 77 -3.41 11.02 15.33
C ARG A 77 -3.35 10.01 14.17
N ARG A 78 -3.20 10.53 12.95
CA ARG A 78 -2.91 9.70 11.76
C ARG A 78 -1.48 9.20 11.83
N THR A 79 -1.25 7.99 11.33
CA THR A 79 0.12 7.55 11.03
C THR A 79 0.71 8.43 9.92
N LYS A 80 2.04 8.44 9.76
CA LYS A 80 2.73 9.19 8.69
C LYS A 80 2.20 8.80 7.31
N ALA A 81 2.03 7.49 7.04
CA ALA A 81 1.39 7.00 5.82
C ALA A 81 -0.09 7.42 5.69
N GLY A 82 -0.85 7.43 6.80
CA GLY A 82 -2.23 7.91 6.82
C GLY A 82 -2.35 9.42 6.56
N CYS A 83 -1.38 10.21 7.03
CA CYS A 83 -1.25 11.63 6.73
C CYS A 83 -0.92 11.84 5.26
N PHE A 84 0.02 11.06 4.70
CA PHE A 84 0.35 11.08 3.28
C PHE A 84 -0.87 10.85 2.39
N LEU A 85 -1.64 9.78 2.64
CA LEU A 85 -2.85 9.50 1.86
C LEU A 85 -3.91 10.59 2.02
N TRP A 86 -4.01 11.22 3.20
CA TRP A 86 -4.92 12.34 3.43
C TRP A 86 -4.52 13.59 2.62
N VAL A 87 -3.23 13.95 2.63
CA VAL A 87 -2.68 15.03 1.79
C VAL A 87 -2.93 14.74 0.32
N PHE A 88 -2.60 13.51 -0.11
CA PHE A 88 -2.73 13.08 -1.50
C PHE A 88 -4.18 13.14 -1.98
N LYS A 89 -5.14 12.69 -1.16
CA LYS A 89 -6.58 12.78 -1.43
C LYS A 89 -7.05 14.22 -1.59
N ARG A 90 -6.56 15.13 -0.74
CA ARG A 90 -6.91 16.54 -0.78
C ARG A 90 -6.38 17.24 -2.04
N ALA A 91 -5.18 16.87 -2.50
CA ALA A 91 -4.54 17.48 -3.67
C ALA A 91 -5.11 16.98 -5.01
N HIS A 92 -5.43 15.68 -5.12
CA HIS A 92 -5.77 15.06 -6.41
C HIS A 92 -7.22 14.54 -6.51
N GLY A 93 -8.01 14.72 -5.46
CA GLY A 93 -9.39 14.25 -5.39
C GLY A 93 -9.52 12.76 -5.06
N GLY A 94 -10.72 12.36 -4.65
CA GLY A 94 -11.00 11.00 -4.17
C GLY A 94 -11.03 9.94 -5.27
N ALA A 95 -11.68 10.20 -6.41
CA ALA A 95 -12.03 9.15 -7.37
C ALA A 95 -10.81 8.37 -7.91
N LYS A 96 -9.77 9.08 -8.33
CA LYS A 96 -8.55 8.46 -8.88
C LYS A 96 -7.71 7.76 -7.81
N LEU A 97 -7.68 8.31 -6.59
CA LEU A 97 -7.03 7.67 -5.45
C LEU A 97 -7.74 6.36 -5.06
N GLU A 98 -9.08 6.38 -4.99
CA GLU A 98 -9.88 5.19 -4.68
C GLU A 98 -9.70 4.08 -5.73
N ALA A 99 -9.53 4.44 -7.01
CA ALA A 99 -9.19 3.48 -8.05
C ALA A 99 -7.84 2.79 -7.78
N ALA A 100 -6.78 3.56 -7.48
CA ALA A 100 -5.47 3.02 -7.15
C ALA A 100 -5.49 2.15 -5.87
N LEU A 101 -6.27 2.56 -4.86
CA LEU A 101 -6.47 1.78 -3.64
C LEU A 101 -7.20 0.46 -3.91
N ARG A 102 -8.22 0.47 -4.77
CA ARG A 102 -8.96 -0.73 -5.17
C ARG A 102 -8.04 -1.73 -5.88
N GLU A 103 -7.18 -1.24 -6.77
CA GLU A 103 -6.17 -2.06 -7.43
C GLU A 103 -5.15 -2.66 -6.44
N SER A 104 -4.65 -1.86 -5.49
CA SER A 104 -3.76 -2.38 -4.43
C SER A 104 -4.45 -3.45 -3.58
N LYS A 105 -5.75 -3.30 -3.29
CA LYS A 105 -6.53 -4.34 -2.58
C LYS A 105 -6.62 -5.65 -3.37
N ALA A 106 -6.67 -5.58 -4.70
CA ALA A 106 -6.65 -6.77 -5.55
C ALA A 106 -5.29 -7.48 -5.50
N VAL A 107 -4.18 -6.72 -5.47
CA VAL A 107 -2.82 -7.26 -5.26
C VAL A 107 -2.72 -7.95 -3.90
N ASP A 108 -3.18 -7.29 -2.84
CA ASP A 108 -3.23 -7.89 -1.50
C ASP A 108 -4.02 -9.21 -1.49
N LYS A 109 -5.12 -9.31 -2.24
CA LYS A 109 -5.89 -10.55 -2.38
C LYS A 109 -5.08 -11.64 -3.10
N ALA A 110 -4.40 -11.30 -4.19
CA ALA A 110 -3.55 -12.22 -4.93
C ALA A 110 -2.37 -12.73 -4.09
N LEU A 111 -1.70 -11.84 -3.34
CA LEU A 111 -0.62 -12.19 -2.42
C LEU A 111 -1.09 -13.13 -1.31
N ARG A 112 -2.27 -12.89 -0.74
CA ARG A 112 -2.89 -13.80 0.25
C ARG A 112 -3.23 -15.16 -0.35
N ALA A 113 -3.73 -15.20 -1.58
CA ALA A 113 -4.05 -16.45 -2.27
C ALA A 113 -2.79 -17.30 -2.53
N ARG A 114 -1.69 -16.67 -2.99
CA ARG A 114 -0.39 -17.35 -3.17
C ARG A 114 0.11 -17.97 -1.87
N ARG A 115 0.13 -17.20 -0.77
CA ARG A 115 0.54 -17.69 0.55
C ARG A 115 -0.30 -18.89 1.02
N ARG A 116 -1.61 -18.89 0.76
CA ARG A 116 -2.50 -20.02 1.09
C ARG A 116 -2.23 -21.26 0.22
N GLY A 117 -1.97 -21.08 -1.08
CA GLY A 117 -1.60 -22.17 -1.98
C GLY A 117 -0.26 -22.82 -1.62
N GLU A 118 0.71 -22.02 -1.19
CA GLU A 118 2.01 -22.51 -0.70
C GLU A 118 1.88 -23.29 0.61
N PHE A 119 1.06 -22.81 1.56
CA PHE A 119 0.77 -23.54 2.80
C PHE A 119 -0.01 -24.84 2.54
N GLY A 120 -0.98 -24.82 1.63
CA GLY A 120 -1.74 -26.01 1.23
C GLY A 120 -0.89 -27.08 0.53
N ARG A 121 0.13 -26.67 -0.25
CA ARG A 121 1.08 -27.60 -0.88
C ARG A 121 2.11 -28.18 0.10
N ARG A 122 2.48 -27.47 1.17
CA ARG A 122 3.39 -27.98 2.21
C ARG A 122 2.72 -28.89 3.26
N GLY A 123 1.39 -28.83 3.40
CA GLY A 123 0.64 -29.65 4.37
C GLY A 123 0.18 -31.03 3.87
N GLY A 124 0.39 -31.35 2.59
CA GLY A 124 -0.21 -32.54 1.94
C GLY A 124 0.64 -33.81 1.87
N ALA A 125 1.76 -33.90 2.60
CA ALA A 125 2.72 -35.00 2.48
C ALA A 125 2.81 -35.95 3.69
N ARG A 126 1.77 -36.06 4.52
CA ARG A 126 1.72 -37.09 5.57
C ARG A 126 0.32 -37.68 5.70
N GLY A 127 0.15 -38.85 5.12
CA GLY A 127 -1.00 -39.71 5.39
C GLY A 127 -1.55 -40.37 4.15
N ARG A 128 -0.99 -41.53 3.80
CA ARG A 128 -1.71 -42.74 3.40
C ARG A 128 -0.71 -43.91 3.39
N GLY A 129 -0.22 -44.25 4.58
CA GLY A 129 0.30 -45.61 4.82
C GLY A 129 -0.90 -46.54 4.78
N ARG A 130 -1.15 -47.14 3.61
CA ARG A 130 -2.06 -48.28 3.49
C ARG A 130 -1.44 -49.41 4.30
N GLY A 131 -2.13 -49.84 5.34
CA GLY A 131 -1.85 -51.13 5.99
C GLY A 131 -1.93 -52.23 4.94
N ARG A 132 -0.90 -53.08 4.91
CA ARG A 132 -0.88 -54.43 4.35
C ARG A 132 0.42 -55.08 4.81
N GLY A 133 0.32 -56.25 5.44
CA GLY A 133 1.43 -57.09 5.86
C GLY A 133 1.28 -57.50 7.31
#